data_AF-A0A3G6S3C7-F1
#
_entry.id   AF-A0A3G6S3C7-F1
#
_cell.length_a   1.000
_cell.length_b   1.000
_cell.length_c   1.000
_cell.angle_alpha   90.00
_cell.angle_beta   90.00
_cell.angle_gamma   90.00
#
_symmetry.space_group_name_H-M   'P 1'
#
loop_
_entity.id
_entity.type
_entity.pdbx_description
1 polymer ?
#
loop_
_entity_poly.entity_id
_entity_poly.type
_entity_poly.pdbx_seq_one_letter_code
_entity_poly.pdbx_strand_id
1 'polypeptide(L)'
;MKNKIQFIPLLFFLINVFIYLIFHFAFKYDLNRKFYYEFHTSIIPILVFGNIFVSILFFVILYMKREYDKMYYSLIPVFIYVILFIIALVIAFK
;
A
#
# COMPACT_ATOMS: atom_id res chain seq x y z
N MET A 1 5.42 -27.88 -0.72
CA MET A 1 4.83 -26.59 -1.15
C MET A 1 5.95 -25.56 -1.27
N LYS A 2 6.17 -24.96 -2.45
CA LYS A 2 7.12 -23.83 -2.58
C LYS A 2 6.59 -22.69 -1.71
N ASN A 3 7.35 -22.26 -0.71
CA ASN A 3 6.99 -21.14 0.16
C ASN A 3 6.79 -19.88 -0.71
N LYS A 4 5.54 -19.44 -0.86
CA LYS A 4 5.13 -18.23 -1.62
C LYS A 4 5.14 -16.97 -0.73
N ILE A 5 5.99 -16.98 0.30
CA ILE A 5 6.06 -15.96 1.35
C ILE A 5 6.44 -14.59 0.76
N GLN A 6 7.20 -14.57 -0.35
CA GLN A 6 7.59 -13.34 -1.04
C GLN A 6 6.40 -12.51 -1.58
N PHE A 7 5.22 -13.13 -1.77
CA PHE A 7 4.04 -12.45 -2.30
C PHE A 7 3.18 -11.77 -1.22
N ILE A 8 3.51 -11.95 0.06
CA ILE A 8 2.70 -11.40 1.17
C ILE A 8 2.63 -9.86 1.12
N PRO A 9 3.72 -9.10 0.89
CA PRO A 9 3.64 -7.65 0.73
C PRO A 9 2.73 -7.23 -0.43
N LEU A 10 2.80 -7.97 -1.54
CA LEU A 10 1.97 -7.71 -2.72
C LEU A 10 0.48 -7.98 -2.44
N LEU A 11 0.19 -9.08 -1.73
CA LEU A 11 -1.18 -9.42 -1.31
C LEU A 11 -1.75 -8.34 -0.38
N PHE A 12 -0.94 -7.88 0.57
CA PHE A 12 -1.32 -6.82 1.51
C PHE A 12 -1.58 -5.50 0.76
N PHE A 13 -0.79 -5.19 -0.27
CA PHE A 13 -1.05 -4.07 -1.18
C PHE A 13 -2.38 -4.19 -1.91
N LEU A 14 -2.69 -5.35 -2.48
CA LEU A 14 -3.97 -5.58 -3.15
C LEU A 14 -5.16 -5.42 -2.20
N ILE A 15 -5.03 -5.89 -0.95
CA ILE A 15 -6.06 -5.70 0.08
C ILE A 15 -6.27 -4.21 0.37
N ASN A 16 -5.20 -3.43 0.51
CA ASN A 16 -5.31 -1.99 0.74
C ASN A 16 -6.00 -1.27 -0.43
N VAL A 17 -5.66 -1.63 -1.67
CA VAL A 17 -6.33 -1.10 -2.87
C VAL A 17 -7.81 -1.46 -2.85
N PHE A 18 -8.15 -2.70 -2.48
CA PHE A 18 -9.54 -3.14 -2.40
C PHE A 18 -10.33 -2.38 -1.33
N ILE A 19 -9.76 -2.18 -0.14
CA ILE A 19 -10.35 -1.35 0.91
C ILE A 19 -10.58 0.07 0.39
N TYR A 20 -9.56 0.68 -0.25
CA TYR A 20 -9.69 2.01 -0.83
C TYR A 20 -10.84 2.09 -1.84
N LEU A 21 -10.95 1.12 -2.74
CA LEU A 21 -12.01 1.09 -3.76
C LEU A 21 -13.40 0.99 -3.13
N ILE A 22 -13.59 0.11 -2.13
CA ILE A 22 -14.88 -0.02 -1.42
C ILE A 22 -15.30 1.33 -0.85
N PHE A 23 -14.41 1.99 -0.10
CA PHE A 23 -14.72 3.27 0.52
C PHE A 23 -14.89 4.40 -0.51
N HIS A 24 -14.11 4.39 -1.59
CA HIS A 24 -14.28 5.32 -2.69
C HIS A 24 -15.69 5.22 -3.30
N PHE A 25 -16.16 4.00 -3.58
CA PHE A 25 -17.51 3.80 -4.10
C PHE A 25 -18.60 4.10 -3.07
N ALA A 26 -18.40 3.74 -1.81
CA ALA A 26 -19.35 4.05 -0.74
C ALA A 26 -19.53 5.57 -0.55
N PHE A 27 -18.43 6.32 -0.48
CA PHE A 27 -18.48 7.78 -0.30
C PHE A 27 -18.84 8.56 -1.55
N LYS A 28 -18.68 7.98 -2.75
CA LYS A 28 -19.15 8.64 -3.98
C LYS A 28 -20.65 8.95 -3.96
N TYR A 29 -21.42 8.13 -3.25
CA TYR A 29 -22.88 8.28 -3.13
C TYR A 29 -23.33 8.79 -1.76
N ASP A 30 -22.42 8.90 -0.79
CA ASP A 30 -22.72 9.37 0.57
C ASP A 30 -22.33 10.85 0.72
N LEU A 31 -23.29 11.69 1.12
CA LEU A 31 -23.10 13.13 1.35
C LEU A 31 -22.36 13.42 2.67
N ASN A 32 -22.01 12.40 3.46
CA ASN A 32 -21.35 12.59 4.75
C ASN A 32 -19.87 12.97 4.59
N ARG A 33 -19.63 14.25 4.33
CA ARG A 33 -18.30 14.86 4.17
C ARG A 33 -17.35 14.53 5.31
N LYS A 34 -17.85 14.39 6.54
CA LYS A 34 -17.01 14.11 7.71
C LYS A 34 -16.28 12.76 7.58
N PHE A 35 -17.00 11.69 7.23
CA PHE A 35 -16.38 10.37 7.03
C PHE A 35 -15.46 10.33 5.82
N TYR A 36 -15.82 11.04 4.74
CA TYR A 36 -14.95 11.17 3.58
C TYR A 36 -13.61 11.81 3.95
N TYR A 37 -13.62 12.92 4.70
CA TYR A 37 -12.39 13.57 5.17
C TYR A 37 -11.59 12.67 6.09
N GLU A 38 -12.23 12.07 7.10
CA GLU A 38 -11.55 11.19 8.07
C GLU A 38 -10.90 9.97 7.39
N PHE A 39 -11.57 9.42 6.37
CA PHE A 39 -11.00 8.36 5.56
C PHE A 39 -9.74 8.81 4.81
N HIS A 40 -9.77 9.97 4.16
CA HIS A 40 -8.64 10.45 3.36
C HIS A 40 -7.47 10.96 4.22
N THR A 41 -7.74 11.58 5.37
CA THR A 41 -6.70 12.18 6.22
C THR A 41 -6.08 11.19 7.21
N SER A 42 -6.83 10.16 7.62
CA SER A 42 -6.39 9.26 8.69
C SER A 42 -6.24 7.82 8.19
N ILE A 43 -7.30 7.27 7.58
CA ILE A 43 -7.32 5.85 7.22
C ILE A 43 -6.36 5.55 6.07
N ILE A 44 -6.38 6.36 4.99
CA ILE A 44 -5.46 6.15 3.85
C ILE A 44 -3.99 6.18 4.29
N PRO A 45 -3.49 7.19 5.05
CA PRO A 45 -2.12 7.16 5.54
C PRO A 45 -1.79 5.91 6.37
N ILE A 46 -2.69 5.47 7.26
CA ILE A 46 -2.48 4.26 8.07
C ILE A 46 -2.31 3.03 7.17
N LEU A 47 -3.15 2.88 6.15
CA LEU A 47 -3.05 1.78 5.19
C LEU A 47 -1.70 1.81 4.44
N VAL A 48 -1.26 2.99 4.00
CA VAL A 48 0.02 3.17 3.31
C VAL A 48 1.20 2.83 4.22
N PHE A 49 1.26 3.41 5.42
CA PHE A 49 2.35 3.15 6.38
C PHE A 49 2.39 1.70 6.83
N GLY A 50 1.23 1.08 7.10
CA GLY A 50 1.15 -0.34 7.42
C GLY A 50 1.71 -1.22 6.31
N ASN A 51 1.44 -0.87 5.04
CA ASN A 51 1.98 -1.59 3.91
C ASN A 51 3.49 -1.46 3.74
N ILE A 52 4.02 -0.24 3.92
CA ILE A 52 5.45 0.03 3.89
C ILE A 52 6.15 -0.76 4.99
N PHE A 53 5.58 -0.78 6.19
CA PHE A 53 6.12 -1.56 7.31
C PHE A 53 6.18 -3.06 6.99
N VAL A 54 5.08 -3.65 6.51
CA VAL A 54 5.03 -5.07 6.10
C VAL A 54 6.04 -5.36 4.99
N SER A 55 6.16 -4.46 4.01
CA SER A 55 7.11 -4.56 2.90
C SER A 55 8.56 -4.61 3.39
N ILE A 56 8.94 -3.69 4.29
CA ILE A 56 10.29 -3.66 4.88
C ILE A 56 10.54 -4.90 5.76
N LEU A 57 9.56 -5.32 6.56
CA LEU A 57 9.68 -6.52 7.39
C LEU A 57 9.98 -7.76 6.54
N PHE A 58 9.25 -7.92 5.44
CA PHE A 58 9.46 -9.04 4.51
C PHE A 58 10.78 -8.94 3.75
N PHE A 59 11.22 -7.73 3.40
CA PHE A 59 12.55 -7.52 2.84
C PHE A 59 13.64 -8.04 3.80
N VAL A 60 13.56 -7.68 5.09
CA VAL A 60 14.49 -8.14 6.12
C VAL A 60 14.42 -9.67 6.30
N ILE A 61 13.22 -10.26 6.32
CA ILE A 61 13.04 -11.72 6.43
C ILE A 61 13.70 -12.43 5.24
N LEU A 62 13.48 -11.96 4.01
CA LEU A 62 14.07 -12.55 2.81
C LEU A 62 15.59 -12.39 2.78
N TYR A 63 16.10 -11.24 3.24
CA TYR A 63 17.54 -11.00 3.41
C TYR A 63 18.17 -11.99 4.40
N MET A 64 17.57 -12.17 5.58
CA MET A 64 18.06 -13.13 6.58
C MET A 64 18.04 -14.57 6.06
N LYS A 65 17.09 -14.90 5.19
CA LYS A 65 17.00 -16.22 4.53
C LYS A 65 17.91 -16.36 3.31
N ARG A 66 18.69 -15.33 2.97
CA ARG A 66 19.58 -15.28 1.79
C ARG A 66 18.83 -15.49 0.46
N GLU A 67 17.54 -15.14 0.41
CA GLU A 67 16.70 -15.21 -0.80
C GLU A 67 16.75 -13.89 -1.59
N TYR A 68 17.96 -13.46 -1.95
CA TYR A 68 18.21 -12.15 -2.58
C TYR A 68 17.49 -12.00 -3.93
N ASP A 69 17.36 -13.09 -4.66
CA ASP A 69 16.64 -13.18 -5.94
C ASP A 69 15.15 -12.83 -5.80
N LYS A 70 14.57 -12.88 -4.59
CA LYS A 70 13.15 -12.64 -4.35
C LYS A 70 12.88 -11.36 -3.57
N MET A 71 13.91 -10.65 -3.11
CA MET A 71 13.74 -9.45 -2.27
C MET A 71 12.99 -8.34 -3.01
N TYR A 72 13.10 -8.25 -4.33
CA TYR A 72 12.38 -7.25 -5.12
C TYR A 72 10.85 -7.32 -4.92
N TYR A 73 10.28 -8.51 -4.71
CA TYR A 73 8.83 -8.66 -4.48
C TYR A 73 8.33 -7.85 -3.28
N SER A 74 9.16 -7.76 -2.24
CA SER A 74 8.83 -6.99 -1.04
C SER A 74 8.89 -5.48 -1.25
N LEU A 75 9.66 -5.00 -2.23
CA LEU A 75 9.82 -3.56 -2.49
C LEU A 75 8.81 -3.02 -3.51
N ILE A 76 8.16 -3.88 -4.32
CA ILE A 76 7.18 -3.45 -5.34
C ILE A 76 6.10 -2.52 -4.75
N PRO A 77 5.43 -2.83 -3.62
CA PRO A 77 4.42 -1.94 -3.05
C PRO A 77 4.98 -0.55 -2.71
N VAL A 78 6.19 -0.49 -2.16
CA VAL A 78 6.85 0.76 -1.78
C VAL A 78 7.12 1.61 -3.02
N PHE A 79 7.65 1.02 -4.09
CA PHE A 79 7.89 1.74 -5.35
C PHE A 79 6.59 2.30 -5.95
N ILE A 80 5.48 1.56 -5.88
CA ILE A 80 4.19 2.05 -6.37
C ILE A 80 3.73 3.27 -5.56
N TYR A 81 3.83 3.23 -4.22
CA TYR A 81 3.48 4.39 -3.40
C TYR A 81 4.33 5.63 -3.69
N VAL A 82 5.64 5.44 -3.93
CA VAL A 82 6.54 6.55 -4.30
C VAL A 82 6.12 7.16 -5.64
N ILE A 83 5.80 6.35 -6.64
CA ILE A 83 5.32 6.82 -7.95
C ILE A 83 4.01 7.60 -7.78
N LEU A 84 3.05 7.06 -7.03
CA LEU A 84 1.77 7.72 -6.77
C LEU A 84 1.95 9.06 -6.04
N PHE A 85 2.88 9.11 -5.08
CA PHE A 85 3.21 10.34 -4.37
C PHE A 85 3.79 11.40 -5.29
N ILE A 86 4.74 11.05 -6.16
CA ILE A 86 5.32 11.97 -7.14
C ILE A 86 4.23 12.49 -8.10
N ILE A 87 3.35 11.63 -8.60
CA ILE A 87 2.21 12.03 -9.45
C ILE A 87 1.32 13.03 -8.70
N ALA A 88 0.99 12.77 -7.44
CA ALA A 88 0.16 13.66 -6.63
C ALA A 88 0.83 15.03 -6.41
N LEU A 89 2.14 15.06 -6.15
CA LEU A 89 2.91 16.30 -6.04
C LEU A 89 2.86 17.10 -7.35
N VAL A 90 3.10 16.45 -8.49
CA VAL A 90 3.06 17.11 -9.80
C VAL A 90 1.68 17.73 -10.06
N ILE A 91 0.60 17.05 -9.68
CA ILE A 91 -0.77 17.58 -9.83
C ILE A 91 -1.03 18.76 -8.88
N ALA A 92 -0.54 18.69 -7.64
CA ALA A 92 -0.80 19.71 -6.63
C ALA A 92 -0.06 21.05 -6.88
N PHE A 93 1.11 20.99 -7.51
CA PHE A 93 1.97 22.15 -7.79
C PHE A 93 1.91 22.66 -9.24
N LYS A 94 1.02 22.10 -10.07
CA LYS A 94 0.74 22.55 -11.43
C LYS A 94 -0.42 23.53 -11.45
#